data_AF-A0A0B6Z263-F1
#
_entry.id   AF-A0A0B6Z263-F1
#
_cell.length_a   1.000
_cell.length_b   1.000
_cell.length_c   1.000
_cell.angle_alpha   90.00
_cell.angle_beta   90.00
_cell.angle_gamma   90.00
#
_symmetry.space_group_name_H-M   'P 1'
#
loop_
_entity.id
_entity.type
_entity.pdbx_description
1 polymer ?
#
loop_
_entity_poly.entity_id
_entity_poly.type
_entity_poly.pdbx_seq_one_letter_code
_entity_poly.pdbx_strand_id
1 'polypeptide(L)'
;AGVHIDNIVDISSDEWNNKELAMKIVTDVISPDTSLCVDLNGYQMNRKKWRSKFKIQGNFHPMTSMAYLTDEKMSRMTLVTSEAHGVASLNEG
;
A
#
# COMPACT_ATOMS: atom_id res chain seq x y z
N ALA A 1 -16.51 6.76 10.42
CA ALA A 1 -16.37 7.72 9.32
C ALA A 1 -14.98 7.57 8.73
N GLY A 2 -14.82 7.58 7.41
CA GLY A 2 -13.52 7.53 6.73
C GLY A 2 -13.13 8.89 6.16
N VAL A 3 -11.89 9.03 5.70
CA VAL A 3 -11.41 10.20 4.95
C VAL A 3 -11.40 9.83 3.47
N HIS A 4 -11.98 10.71 2.64
CA HIS A 4 -11.95 10.58 1.18
C HIS A 4 -10.79 11.40 0.61
N ILE A 5 -10.07 10.83 -0.36
CA ILE A 5 -8.91 11.45 -1.02
C ILE A 5 -9.07 11.28 -2.52
N ASP A 6 -9.02 12.39 -3.27
CA ASP A 6 -8.98 12.40 -4.73
C ASP A 6 -7.61 12.91 -5.19
N ASN A 7 -6.89 12.09 -5.97
CA ASN A 7 -5.61 12.46 -6.56
C ASN A 7 -5.79 12.79 -8.04
N ILE A 8 -5.78 14.08 -8.39
CA ILE A 8 -5.73 14.53 -9.80
C ILE A 8 -4.27 14.57 -10.22
N VAL A 9 -3.85 13.59 -11.02
CA VAL A 9 -2.45 13.38 -11.42
C VAL A 9 -2.31 13.61 -12.92
N ASP A 10 -1.38 14.50 -13.30
CA ASP A 10 -0.97 14.72 -14.69
C ASP A 10 0.54 14.43 -14.83
N ILE A 11 0.87 13.43 -15.66
CA ILE A 11 2.24 13.01 -15.96
C ILE A 11 2.56 13.13 -17.45
N SER A 12 1.83 13.97 -18.20
CA SER A 12 1.99 14.05 -19.67
C SER A 12 3.25 14.80 -20.13
N SER A 13 3.93 15.51 -19.23
CA SER A 13 5.16 16.27 -19.53
C SER A 13 6.39 15.37 -19.59
N ASP A 14 7.35 15.72 -20.46
CA ASP A 14 8.66 15.06 -20.57
C ASP A 14 9.48 15.07 -19.27
N GLU A 15 9.17 15.97 -18.33
CA GLU A 15 9.78 16.00 -16.99
C GLU A 15 9.53 14.71 -16.19
N TRP A 16 8.47 13.97 -16.53
CA TRP A 16 8.07 12.72 -15.89
C TRP A 16 8.67 11.47 -16.54
N ASN A 17 9.52 11.64 -17.56
CA ASN A 17 10.17 10.51 -18.24
C ASN A 17 10.97 9.64 -17.26
N ASN A 18 10.74 8.33 -17.30
CA ASN A 18 11.34 7.33 -16.42
C ASN A 18 11.14 7.59 -14.92
N LYS A 19 9.96 8.10 -14.53
CA LYS A 19 9.57 8.26 -13.12
C LYS A 19 8.29 7.50 -12.83
N GLU A 20 8.18 7.00 -11.60
CA GLU A 20 6.96 6.41 -11.06
C GLU A 20 6.49 7.29 -9.88
N LEU A 21 5.24 7.71 -9.91
CA LEU A 21 4.62 8.47 -8.81
C LEU A 21 4.07 7.49 -7.77
N ALA A 22 4.37 7.72 -6.50
CA ALA A 22 3.84 6.93 -5.40
C ALA A 22 3.23 7.84 -4.32
N MET A 23 2.09 7.44 -3.78
CA MET A 23 1.51 8.01 -2.57
C MET A 23 1.99 7.20 -1.36
N LYS A 24 2.57 7.87 -0.37
CA LYS A 24 2.98 7.25 0.91
C LYS A 24 2.11 7.78 2.04
N ILE A 25 1.55 6.86 2.82
CA ILE A 25 0.86 7.16 4.07
C ILE A 25 1.78 6.73 5.22
N VAL A 26 1.91 7.57 6.23
CA VAL A 26 2.71 7.30 7.44
C VAL A 26 1.77 7.27 8.64
N THR A 27 1.94 6.27 9.49
CA THR A 27 1.04 5.99 10.61
C THR A 27 1.80 5.45 11.82
N ASP A 28 1.20 5.52 13.00
CA ASP A 28 1.70 4.86 14.21
C ASP A 28 1.20 3.40 14.34
N VAL A 29 0.39 2.92 13.38
CA VAL A 29 -0.08 1.52 13.30
C VAL A 29 1.03 0.61 12.79
N ILE A 30 1.84 0.10 13.71
CA ILE A 30 2.96 -0.81 13.39
C ILE A 30 2.46 -2.25 13.31
N SER A 31 2.43 -2.81 12.11
CA SER A 31 2.05 -4.21 11.90
C SER A 31 3.20 -5.16 12.25
N PRO A 32 2.93 -6.30 12.93
CA PRO A 32 3.95 -7.30 13.20
C PRO A 32 4.67 -7.72 11.92
N ASP A 33 5.99 -7.91 12.01
CA ASP A 33 6.82 -8.33 10.89
C ASP A 33 6.82 -7.39 9.67
N THR A 34 6.45 -6.11 9.86
CA THR A 34 6.25 -5.16 8.75
C THR A 34 5.32 -5.75 7.68
N SER A 35 4.23 -6.38 8.14
CA SER A 35 3.30 -7.10 7.25
C SER A 35 2.16 -6.21 6.77
N LEU A 36 1.88 -6.31 5.47
CA LEU A 36 0.74 -5.69 4.80
C LEU A 36 -0.29 -6.75 4.44
N CYS A 37 -1.58 -6.49 4.66
CA CYS A 37 -2.64 -7.33 4.09
C CYS A 37 -3.17 -6.67 2.82
N VAL A 38 -3.20 -7.42 1.71
CA VAL A 38 -3.71 -6.95 0.41
C VAL A 38 -4.81 -7.87 -0.08
N ASP A 39 -5.76 -7.33 -0.83
CA ASP A 39 -6.82 -8.14 -1.42
C ASP A 39 -6.32 -8.96 -2.62
N LEU A 40 -6.96 -10.11 -2.86
CA LEU A 40 -6.80 -10.91 -4.06
C LEU A 40 -8.10 -10.82 -4.86
N ASN A 41 -8.07 -9.97 -5.89
CA ASN A 41 -9.20 -9.73 -6.80
C ASN A 41 -10.49 -9.29 -6.08
N GLY A 42 -10.37 -8.49 -5.02
CA GLY A 42 -11.52 -7.98 -4.25
C GLY A 42 -12.28 -9.03 -3.44
N TYR A 43 -11.74 -10.24 -3.27
CA TYR A 43 -12.45 -11.34 -2.60
C TYR A 43 -11.88 -11.69 -1.23
N GLN A 44 -10.61 -12.08 -1.18
CA GLN A 44 -9.96 -12.54 0.06
C GLN A 44 -8.75 -11.66 0.38
N MET A 45 -8.42 -11.54 1.66
CA MET A 45 -7.24 -10.81 2.12
C MET A 45 -6.06 -11.76 2.32
N ASN A 46 -4.89 -11.39 1.83
CA ASN A 46 -3.66 -12.16 1.95
C ASN A 46 -2.57 -11.34 2.64
N ARG A 47 -1.94 -11.92 3.67
CA ARG A 47 -0.84 -11.28 4.41
C ARG A 47 0.48 -11.40 3.64
N LYS A 48 1.14 -10.26 3.45
CA LYS A 48 2.43 -10.10 2.79
C LYS A 48 3.45 -9.56 3.79
N LYS A 49 4.49 -10.34 4.07
CA LYS A 49 5.59 -9.94 4.96
C LYS A 49 6.71 -9.30 4.15
N TRP A 50 7.21 -8.15 4.59
CA TRP A 50 8.39 -7.54 4.00
C TRP A 50 9.60 -8.48 4.10
N ARG A 51 10.42 -8.53 3.04
CA ARG A 51 11.59 -9.39 2.95
C ARG A 51 12.82 -8.54 2.61
N SER A 52 13.73 -8.41 3.58
CA SER A 52 15.03 -7.73 3.40
C SER A 52 15.89 -8.32 2.30
N LYS A 53 15.76 -9.63 2.03
CA LYS A 53 16.50 -10.31 0.95
C LYS A 53 16.09 -9.88 -0.46
N PHE A 54 14.91 -9.26 -0.62
CA PHE A 54 14.43 -8.78 -1.90
C PHE A 54 14.76 -7.29 -2.07
N LYS A 55 15.05 -6.88 -3.30
CA LYS A 55 15.06 -5.46 -3.65
C LYS A 55 13.65 -4.88 -3.49
N ILE A 56 13.53 -3.54 -3.47
CA ILE A 56 12.26 -2.84 -3.15
C ILE A 56 11.08 -3.35 -3.99
N GLN A 57 11.28 -3.55 -5.29
CA GLN A 57 10.24 -4.00 -6.22
C GLN A 57 9.70 -5.40 -5.92
N GLY A 58 10.51 -6.25 -5.25
CA GLY A 58 10.08 -7.59 -4.85
C GLY A 58 9.13 -7.62 -3.64
N ASN A 59 8.93 -6.46 -3.00
CA ASN A 59 8.00 -6.29 -1.87
C ASN A 59 6.70 -5.56 -2.28
N PHE A 60 6.56 -5.18 -3.56
CA PHE A 60 5.31 -4.64 -4.09
C PHE A 60 4.34 -5.76 -4.46
N HIS A 61 3.07 -5.54 -4.16
CA HIS A 61 1.98 -6.48 -4.41
C HIS A 61 0.79 -5.75 -5.07
N PRO A 62 -0.02 -6.46 -5.89
CA PRO A 62 -1.24 -5.89 -6.42
C PRO A 62 -2.25 -5.66 -5.28
N MET A 63 -2.82 -4.46 -5.26
CA MET A 63 -4.01 -4.10 -4.48
C MET A 63 -5.10 -3.75 -5.47
N THR A 64 -6.13 -4.58 -5.56
CA THR A 64 -7.22 -4.40 -6.52
C THR A 64 -8.38 -3.61 -5.95
N SER A 65 -8.53 -3.58 -4.63
CA SER A 65 -9.61 -2.83 -3.96
C SER A 65 -9.21 -2.29 -2.59
N MET A 66 -8.34 -2.97 -1.85
CA MET A 66 -7.92 -2.50 -0.52
C MET A 66 -6.64 -3.14 0.00
N ALA A 67 -5.95 -2.39 0.86
CA ALA A 67 -4.88 -2.90 1.69
C ALA A 67 -5.00 -2.35 3.11
N TYR A 68 -4.48 -3.08 4.09
CA TYR A 68 -4.49 -2.60 5.48
C TYR A 68 -3.28 -3.04 6.29
N LEU A 69 -3.00 -2.23 7.30
CA LEU A 69 -2.09 -2.51 8.41
C LEU A 69 -2.91 -2.72 9.69
N THR A 70 -2.45 -3.58 10.59
CA THR A 70 -3.07 -3.77 11.90
C THR A 70 -1.99 -4.03 12.93
N ASP A 71 -2.00 -3.27 14.02
CA ASP A 71 -1.06 -3.41 15.13
C ASP A 71 -1.46 -4.53 16.10
N GLU A 72 -0.63 -4.78 17.11
CA GLU A 72 -0.91 -5.77 18.16
C GLU A 72 -2.07 -5.36 19.09
N LYS A 73 -2.41 -4.07 19.15
CA LYS A 73 -3.51 -3.51 19.95
C LYS A 73 -4.83 -3.50 19.18
N MET A 74 -4.88 -4.09 17.99
CA MET A 74 -6.03 -4.15 17.09
C MET A 74 -6.44 -2.81 16.48
N SER A 75 -5.58 -1.80 16.52
CA SER A 75 -5.74 -0.58 15.70
C SER A 75 -5.49 -0.93 14.25
N ARG A 76 -6.34 -0.43 13.34
CA ARG A 76 -6.25 -0.74 11.91
C ARG A 76 -6.31 0.53 11.08
N MET A 77 -5.41 0.61 10.10
CA MET A 77 -5.49 1.56 9.01
C MET A 77 -5.78 0.80 7.71
N THR A 78 -6.87 1.15 7.03
CA THR A 78 -7.27 0.55 5.76
C THR A 78 -7.31 1.62 4.68
N LEU A 79 -6.63 1.35 3.57
CA LEU A 79 -6.74 2.11 2.33
C LEU A 79 -7.66 1.33 1.39
N VAL A 80 -8.72 1.96 0.92
CA VAL A 80 -9.63 1.44 -0.12
C VAL A 80 -9.43 2.28 -1.36
N THR A 81 -9.38 1.64 -2.53
CA THR A 81 -9.15 2.32 -3.81
C THR A 81 -10.27 2.04 -4.81
N SER A 82 -10.51 3.01 -5.69
CA SER A 82 -11.44 2.89 -6.82
C SER A 82 -10.83 2.06 -7.96
N GLU A 83 -9.50 2.02 -8.07
CA GLU A 83 -8.77 1.28 -9.09
C GLU A 83 -7.68 0.38 -8.48
N ALA A 84 -7.12 -0.50 -9.31
CA ALA A 84 -6.02 -1.37 -8.93
C ALA A 84 -4.67 -0.65 -9.01
N HIS A 85 -3.82 -0.83 -7.99
CA HIS A 85 -2.49 -0.24 -7.91
C HIS A 85 -1.46 -1.23 -7.34
N GLY A 86 -0.17 -0.87 -7.46
CA GLY A 86 0.89 -1.51 -6.69
C GLY A 86 1.01 -0.91 -5.30
N VAL A 87 1.17 -1.75 -4.28
CA VAL A 87 1.32 -1.33 -2.88
C VAL A 87 2.40 -2.11 -2.16
N ALA A 88 3.05 -1.48 -1.18
CA ALA A 88 4.01 -2.11 -0.29
C ALA A 88 4.05 -1.42 1.08
N SER A 89 4.37 -2.18 2.14
CA SER A 89 4.85 -1.64 3.42
C SER A 89 6.37 -1.79 3.42
N LEU A 90 7.08 -0.73 3.04
CA LEU A 90 8.55 -0.75 2.94
C LEU A 90 9.25 -0.42 4.26
N ASN A 91 8.53 0.23 5.17
CA ASN A 91 8.94 0.54 6.53
C ASN A 91 7.79 0.19 7.48
N GLU A 92 8.08 0.21 8.78
CA GLU A 92 7.05 0.17 9.82
C GLU A 92 6.27 1.49 9.84
N GLY A 93 4.95 1.40 9.98
CA GLY A 93 4.05 2.55 9.94
C GLY A 93 4.11 3.32 8.63
#